data_AF-A0A5C5YHP0-F1
#
_entry.id   AF-A0A5C5YHP0-F1
#
_cell.length_a   1.000
_cell.length_b   1.000
_cell.length_c   1.000
_cell.angle_alpha   90.00
_cell.angle_beta   90.00
_cell.angle_gamma   90.00
#
_symmetry.space_group_name_H-M   'P 1'
#
loop_
_entity.id
_entity.type
_entity.pdbx_description
1 polymer ?
#
loop_
_entity_poly.entity_id
_entity_poly.type
_entity_poly.pdbx_seq_one_letter_code
_entity_poly.pdbx_strand_id
1 'polypeptide(L)'
;MTEPIFDHDRLDVYRLSSEYVASSFTIAKDLNGCHRHARVQWLRAAQSIPLNIAEGNGKRSLKDRSRLLDIAGGSALECVAIQDVLAATDGLNDERHRQLKQMLYRIISMLTRLVARSDVARETATKYNAGVEYKYKYEYREAEYECDRKEPGQCVGPKTPS
;
A
#
# COMPACT_ATOMS: atom_id res chain seq x y z
N MET A 1 -12.36 23.46 -26.60
CA MET A 1 -11.03 23.86 -26.10
C MET A 1 -10.33 22.59 -25.67
N THR A 2 -9.12 22.32 -26.17
CA THR A 2 -8.33 21.16 -25.73
C THR A 2 -7.79 21.43 -24.34
N GLU A 3 -8.11 20.55 -23.40
CA GLU A 3 -7.62 20.64 -22.02
C GLU A 3 -6.09 20.44 -21.99
N PRO A 4 -5.34 21.22 -21.19
CA PRO A 4 -3.90 21.04 -21.07
C PRO A 4 -3.60 19.67 -20.44
N ILE A 5 -2.69 18.91 -21.05
CA ILE A 5 -2.23 17.60 -20.58
C ILE A 5 -0.82 17.73 -20.01
N PHE A 6 -0.64 17.33 -18.75
CA PHE A 6 0.66 17.25 -18.10
C PHE A 6 1.29 15.87 -18.32
N ASP A 7 2.62 15.77 -18.21
CA ASP A 7 3.32 14.51 -18.51
C ASP A 7 2.90 13.35 -17.58
N HIS A 8 2.60 13.64 -16.31
CA HIS A 8 2.19 12.62 -15.35
C HIS A 8 0.77 12.10 -15.62
N ASP A 9 -0.08 12.87 -16.32
CA ASP A 9 -1.42 12.43 -16.75
C ASP A 9 -1.35 11.24 -17.72
N ARG A 10 -0.18 10.98 -18.31
CA ARG A 10 0.07 9.84 -19.21
C ARG A 10 0.44 8.56 -18.47
N LEU A 11 0.74 8.63 -17.16
CA LEU A 11 1.11 7.47 -16.37
C LEU A 11 -0.15 6.73 -15.89
N ASP A 12 -0.28 5.45 -16.26
CA ASP A 12 -1.39 4.61 -15.79
C ASP A 12 -1.43 4.51 -14.26
N VAL A 13 -0.27 4.45 -13.62
CA VAL A 13 -0.17 4.44 -12.15
C VAL A 13 -0.68 5.72 -11.50
N TYR A 14 -0.52 6.87 -12.17
CA TYR A 14 -1.06 8.14 -11.68
C TYR A 14 -2.59 8.12 -11.75
N ARG A 15 -3.16 7.76 -12.90
CA ARG A 15 -4.61 7.65 -13.09
C ARG A 15 -5.25 6.69 -12.08
N LEU A 16 -4.68 5.49 -11.94
CA LEU A 16 -5.15 4.50 -10.97
C LEU A 16 -5.03 5.02 -9.52
N SER A 17 -3.97 5.76 -9.19
CA SER A 17 -3.83 6.35 -7.86
C SER A 17 -4.89 7.43 -7.59
N SER A 18 -5.28 8.21 -8.60
CA SER A 18 -6.38 9.18 -8.48
C SER A 18 -7.74 8.49 -8.28
N GLU A 19 -8.00 7.40 -9.00
CA GLU A 19 -9.20 6.57 -8.79
C GLU A 19 -9.23 5.96 -7.38
N TYR A 20 -8.08 5.50 -6.90
CA TYR A 20 -7.93 4.96 -5.54
C TYR A 20 -8.22 6.04 -4.48
N VAL A 21 -7.71 7.27 -4.67
CA VAL A 21 -8.01 8.40 -3.78
C VAL A 21 -9.50 8.71 -3.78
N ALA A 22 -10.13 8.80 -4.95
CA ALA A 22 -11.57 9.07 -5.04
C ALA A 22 -12.41 8.00 -4.31
N SER A 23 -12.04 6.72 -4.46
CA SER A 23 -12.66 5.60 -3.75
C SER A 23 -12.45 5.70 -2.25
N SER A 24 -11.24 6.04 -1.81
CA SER A 24 -10.89 6.22 -0.40
C SER A 24 -11.72 7.34 0.24
N PHE A 25 -11.85 8.49 -0.42
CA PHE A 25 -12.67 9.60 0.05
C PHE A 25 -14.16 9.25 0.12
N THR A 26 -14.64 8.42 -0.81
CA THR A 26 -16.05 7.98 -0.81
C THR A 26 -16.35 7.14 0.42
N ILE A 27 -15.49 6.17 0.72
CA ILE A 27 -15.65 5.25 1.86
C ILE A 27 -15.41 5.98 3.19
N ALA A 28 -14.43 6.89 3.24
CA ALA A 28 -14.07 7.62 4.44
C ALA A 28 -15.21 8.50 5.02
N LYS A 29 -16.24 8.83 4.24
CA LYS A 29 -17.41 9.60 4.70
C LYS A 29 -18.14 8.90 5.85
N ASP A 30 -18.16 7.59 5.82
CA ASP A 30 -18.90 6.78 6.79
C ASP A 30 -18.06 6.43 8.04
N LEU A 31 -16.74 6.66 7.98
CA LEU A 31 -15.80 6.43 9.09
C LEU A 31 -15.90 7.53 10.14
N ASN A 32 -16.71 7.30 11.18
CA ASN A 32 -16.95 8.25 12.27
C ASN A 32 -16.55 7.66 13.64
N GLY A 33 -16.67 8.47 14.70
CA GLY A 33 -16.38 8.02 16.07
C GLY A 33 -14.93 7.56 16.26
N CYS A 34 -14.76 6.33 16.77
CA CYS A 34 -13.45 5.72 17.06
C CYS A 34 -12.54 5.62 15.82
N HIS A 35 -13.08 5.58 14.60
CA HIS A 35 -12.31 5.47 13.36
C HIS A 35 -11.80 6.83 12.82
N ARG A 36 -12.09 7.96 13.49
CA ARG A 36 -11.70 9.30 13.02
C ARG A 36 -10.19 9.43 12.75
N HIS A 37 -9.35 8.85 13.63
CA HIS A 37 -7.90 8.95 13.48
C HIS A 37 -7.40 8.13 12.29
N ALA A 38 -7.86 6.88 12.15
CA ALA A 38 -7.55 6.03 11.02
C ALA A 38 -8.01 6.66 9.70
N ARG A 39 -9.20 7.26 9.66
CA ARG A 39 -9.69 8.03 8.51
C ARG A 39 -8.72 9.13 8.09
N VAL A 40 -8.27 9.96 9.03
CA VAL A 40 -7.38 11.09 8.72
C VAL A 40 -6.03 10.60 8.22
N GLN A 41 -5.44 9.57 8.84
CA GLN A 41 -4.19 8.98 8.40
C GLN A 41 -4.34 8.36 7.00
N TRP A 42 -5.41 7.61 6.77
CA TRP A 42 -5.68 6.97 5.49
C TRP A 42 -5.80 7.98 4.36
N LEU A 43 -6.59 9.05 4.54
CA LEU A 43 -6.76 10.05 3.49
C LEU A 43 -5.46 10.81 3.20
N ARG A 44 -4.65 11.10 4.22
CA ARG A 44 -3.33 11.72 4.02
C ARG A 44 -2.38 10.81 3.24
N ALA A 45 -2.29 9.53 3.62
CA ALA A 45 -1.47 8.55 2.93
C ALA A 45 -1.96 8.34 1.48
N ALA A 46 -3.27 8.22 1.28
CA ALA A 46 -3.86 8.03 -0.04
C ALA A 46 -3.54 9.20 -0.98
N GLN A 47 -3.69 10.45 -0.52
CA GLN A 47 -3.35 11.65 -1.30
C GLN A 47 -1.86 11.74 -1.60
N SER A 48 -1.00 11.29 -0.68
CA SER A 48 0.46 11.29 -0.86
C SER A 48 0.90 10.49 -2.09
N ILE A 49 0.16 9.44 -2.47
CA ILE A 49 0.49 8.58 -3.62
C ILE A 49 0.53 9.37 -4.95
N PRO A 50 -0.58 9.95 -5.46
CA PRO A 50 -0.55 10.71 -6.71
C PRO A 50 0.35 11.94 -6.64
N LEU A 51 0.44 12.60 -5.47
CA LEU A 51 1.30 13.78 -5.29
C LEU A 51 2.77 13.45 -5.53
N ASN A 52 3.28 12.37 -4.92
CA ASN A 52 4.66 11.95 -5.11
C ASN A 52 4.92 11.40 -6.52
N ILE A 53 3.93 10.76 -7.17
CA ILE A 53 4.04 10.31 -8.57
C ILE A 53 4.20 11.52 -9.50
N ALA A 54 3.33 12.52 -9.36
CA ALA A 54 3.37 13.71 -10.20
C ALA A 54 4.68 14.49 -9.99
N GLU A 55 5.08 14.70 -8.73
CA GLU A 55 6.34 15.37 -8.42
C GLU A 55 7.55 14.59 -8.94
N GLY A 56 7.57 13.26 -8.75
CA GLY A 56 8.62 12.37 -9.21
C GLY A 56 8.78 12.40 -10.72
N ASN A 57 7.67 12.42 -11.46
CA ASN A 57 7.70 12.52 -12.92
C ASN A 57 8.26 13.85 -13.43
N GLY A 58 8.19 14.92 -12.63
CA GLY A 58 8.77 16.22 -12.95
C GLY A 58 10.25 16.38 -12.61
N LYS A 59 10.87 15.41 -11.92
CA LYS A 59 12.30 15.50 -11.55
C LYS A 59 13.21 15.21 -12.75
N ARG A 60 14.26 16.03 -12.90
CA ARG A 60 15.31 15.83 -13.91
C ARG A 60 16.26 14.68 -13.56
N SER A 61 16.57 14.53 -12.27
CA SER A 61 17.44 13.47 -11.76
C SER A 61 16.68 12.16 -11.61
N LEU A 62 17.19 11.07 -12.21
CA LEU A 62 16.63 9.73 -12.04
C LEU A 62 16.65 9.27 -10.56
N LYS A 63 17.64 9.70 -9.78
CA LYS A 63 17.74 9.39 -8.36
C LYS A 63 16.61 10.04 -7.56
N ASP A 64 16.36 11.33 -7.80
CA ASP A 64 15.31 12.07 -7.09
C ASP A 64 13.92 11.59 -7.52
N ARG A 65 13.75 11.27 -8.81
CA ARG A 65 12.55 10.61 -9.33
C ARG A 65 12.28 9.30 -8.59
N SER A 66 13.27 8.40 -8.54
CA SER A 66 13.12 7.07 -7.92
C SER A 66 12.77 7.20 -6.44
N ARG A 67 13.44 8.10 -5.71
CA ARG A 67 13.13 8.40 -4.31
C ARG A 67 11.68 8.80 -4.09
N LEU A 68 11.11 9.65 -4.96
CA LEU A 68 9.71 10.04 -4.85
C LEU A 68 8.75 8.91 -5.18
N LEU A 69 9.07 8.06 -6.17
CA LEU A 69 8.28 6.86 -6.46
C LEU A 69 8.33 5.85 -5.30
N ASP A 70 9.46 5.71 -4.60
CA ASP A 70 9.56 4.89 -3.40
C ASP A 70 8.68 5.44 -2.26
N ILE A 71 8.63 6.77 -2.09
CA ILE A 71 7.73 7.42 -1.11
C ILE A 71 6.26 7.16 -1.47
N ALA A 72 5.89 7.20 -2.76
CA ALA A 72 4.55 6.84 -3.20
C ALA A 72 4.24 5.37 -2.87
N GLY A 73 5.20 4.46 -3.06
CA GLY A 73 5.09 3.05 -2.68
C GLY A 73 4.92 2.86 -1.17
N GLY A 74 5.69 3.58 -0.36
CA GLY A 74 5.55 3.59 1.10
C GLY A 74 4.17 4.08 1.56
N SER A 75 3.66 5.16 0.95
CA SER A 75 2.32 5.69 1.21
C SER A 75 1.21 4.69 0.85
N ALA A 76 1.41 3.91 -0.22
CA ALA A 76 0.49 2.84 -0.61
C ALA A 76 0.50 1.67 0.39
N LEU A 77 1.66 1.28 0.92
CA LEU A 77 1.76 0.26 1.97
C LEU A 77 1.14 0.72 3.29
N GLU A 78 1.33 1.99 3.67
CA GLU A 78 0.66 2.61 4.82
C GLU A 78 -0.87 2.54 4.68
N CYS A 79 -1.39 2.81 3.48
CA CYS A 79 -2.81 2.64 3.19
C CYS A 79 -3.29 1.20 3.41
N VAL A 80 -2.55 0.18 2.95
CA VAL A 80 -2.91 -1.23 3.16
C VAL A 80 -3.01 -1.52 4.65
N ALA A 81 -1.99 -1.12 5.42
CA ALA A 81 -1.96 -1.35 6.86
C ALA A 81 -3.12 -0.67 7.60
N ILE A 82 -3.49 0.56 7.21
CA ILE A 82 -4.64 1.25 7.82
C ILE A 82 -5.96 0.56 7.44
N GLN A 83 -6.10 0.08 6.20
CA GLN A 83 -7.29 -0.67 5.78
C GLN A 83 -7.42 -2.00 6.52
N ASP A 84 -6.31 -2.70 6.78
CA ASP A 84 -6.28 -3.91 7.59
C ASP A 84 -6.79 -3.65 9.01
N VAL A 85 -6.34 -2.56 9.64
CA VAL A 85 -6.85 -2.13 10.95
C VAL A 85 -8.33 -1.81 10.89
N LEU A 86 -8.78 -1.05 9.89
CA LEU A 86 -10.20 -0.71 9.73
C LEU A 86 -11.08 -1.94 9.51
N ALA A 87 -10.61 -2.94 8.76
CA ALA A 87 -11.34 -4.19 8.59
C ALA A 87 -11.41 -4.99 9.89
N ALA A 88 -10.31 -5.06 10.65
CA ALA A 88 -10.26 -5.74 11.94
C ALA A 88 -11.12 -5.08 13.03
N THR A 89 -11.53 -3.82 12.85
CA THR A 89 -12.37 -3.07 13.79
C THR A 89 -13.76 -2.74 13.23
N ASP A 90 -14.23 -3.48 12.21
CA ASP A 90 -15.54 -3.31 11.56
C ASP A 90 -15.77 -1.92 10.94
N GLY A 91 -14.71 -1.16 10.71
CA GLY A 91 -14.75 0.13 10.01
C GLY A 91 -14.79 -0.01 8.49
N LEU A 92 -14.37 -1.16 7.94
CA LEU A 92 -14.34 -1.41 6.51
C LEU A 92 -14.81 -2.83 6.21
N ASN A 93 -15.85 -2.97 5.38
CA ASN A 93 -16.32 -4.30 5.00
C ASN A 93 -15.36 -5.03 4.05
N ASP A 94 -15.40 -6.36 4.07
CA ASP A 94 -14.47 -7.24 3.35
C ASP A 94 -14.46 -7.01 1.83
N GLU A 95 -15.61 -6.73 1.24
CA GLU A 95 -15.71 -6.51 -0.20
C GLU A 95 -14.98 -5.24 -0.62
N ARG A 96 -15.24 -4.12 0.07
CA ARG A 96 -14.54 -2.85 -0.15
C ARG A 96 -13.05 -2.97 0.17
N HIS A 97 -12.72 -3.67 1.23
CA HIS A 97 -11.34 -3.92 1.61
C HIS A 97 -10.58 -4.65 0.49
N ARG A 98 -11.14 -5.73 -0.05
CA ARG A 98 -10.53 -6.50 -1.13
C ARG A 98 -10.34 -5.66 -2.40
N GLN A 99 -11.36 -4.88 -2.77
CA GLN A 99 -11.30 -3.98 -3.94
C GLN A 99 -10.15 -2.96 -3.80
N LEU A 100 -10.06 -2.29 -2.66
CA LEU A 100 -9.01 -1.31 -2.39
C LEU A 100 -7.61 -1.94 -2.38
N LYS A 101 -7.44 -3.10 -1.74
CA LYS A 101 -6.16 -3.83 -1.75
C LYS A 101 -5.71 -4.18 -3.16
N GLN A 102 -6.63 -4.61 -4.05
CA GLN A 102 -6.29 -4.92 -5.44
C GLN A 102 -5.77 -3.70 -6.20
N MET A 103 -6.38 -2.53 -5.98
CA MET A 103 -5.89 -1.27 -6.57
C MET A 103 -4.47 -0.95 -6.05
N LEU A 104 -4.26 -1.01 -4.73
CA LEU A 104 -2.98 -0.74 -4.09
C LEU A 104 -1.88 -1.70 -4.56
N TYR A 105 -2.19 -2.99 -4.67
CA TYR A 105 -1.26 -3.99 -5.19
C TYR A 105 -0.81 -3.67 -6.62
N ARG A 106 -1.75 -3.27 -7.48
CA ARG A 106 -1.44 -2.83 -8.85
C ARG A 106 -0.60 -1.55 -8.87
N ILE A 107 -0.91 -0.57 -8.02
CA ILE A 107 -0.13 0.67 -7.87
C ILE A 107 1.32 0.34 -7.49
N ILE A 108 1.53 -0.42 -6.42
CA ILE A 108 2.87 -0.82 -5.93
C ILE A 108 3.63 -1.59 -7.01
N SER A 109 2.95 -2.50 -7.71
CA SER A 109 3.53 -3.26 -8.82
C SER A 109 4.04 -2.36 -9.94
N MET A 110 3.27 -1.33 -10.32
CA MET A 110 3.67 -0.37 -11.35
C MET A 110 4.80 0.54 -10.88
N LEU A 111 4.75 1.05 -9.65
CA LEU A 111 5.79 1.90 -9.07
C LEU A 111 7.15 1.18 -9.03
N THR A 112 7.17 -0.07 -8.53
CA THR A 112 8.39 -0.86 -8.44
C THR A 112 9.01 -1.11 -9.82
N ARG A 113 8.18 -1.37 -10.84
CA ARG A 113 8.65 -1.52 -12.23
C ARG A 113 9.22 -0.22 -12.80
N LEU A 114 8.68 0.94 -12.43
CA LEU A 114 9.21 2.25 -12.84
C LEU A 114 10.55 2.58 -12.18
N VAL A 115 10.70 2.26 -10.89
CA VAL A 115 11.96 2.44 -10.15
C VAL A 115 13.03 1.52 -10.72
N ALA A 116 12.76 0.22 -10.87
CA ALA A 116 13.72 -0.75 -11.40
C ALA A 116 14.24 -0.37 -12.81
N ARG A 117 13.38 0.16 -13.68
CA ARG A 117 13.80 0.65 -15.01
C ARG A 117 14.72 1.86 -14.93
N SER A 118 14.50 2.74 -13.95
CA SER A 118 15.32 3.93 -13.74
C SER A 118 16.72 3.55 -13.24
N ASP A 119 16.83 2.47 -12.47
CA ASP A 119 18.12 1.92 -12.01
C ASP A 119 18.89 1.22 -13.13
N VAL A 120 18.22 0.42 -13.97
CA VAL A 120 18.88 -0.23 -15.13
C VAL A 120 19.43 0.82 -16.11
N ALA A 121 18.72 1.93 -16.32
CA ALA A 121 19.20 3.04 -17.15
C ALA A 121 20.42 3.76 -16.54
N ARG A 122 20.67 3.62 -15.23
CA ARG A 122 21.88 4.06 -14.55
C ARG A 122 23.02 3.06 -14.73
N GLU A 123 22.72 1.77 -14.73
CA GLU A 123 23.72 0.69 -14.86
C GLU A 123 24.27 0.50 -16.28
N THR A 124 23.57 0.97 -17.32
CA THR A 124 24.16 1.06 -18.67
C THR A 124 25.40 1.98 -18.73
N ALA A 125 25.64 2.79 -17.69
CA ALA A 125 26.87 3.56 -17.53
C ALA A 125 28.03 2.80 -16.85
N THR A 126 27.83 1.59 -16.31
CA THR A 126 28.95 0.75 -15.81
C THR A 126 28.53 -0.73 -15.74
N LYS A 127 29.07 -1.57 -16.63
CA LYS A 127 28.89 -3.03 -16.56
C LYS A 127 29.62 -3.59 -15.34
N TYR A 128 28.87 -4.09 -14.36
CA TYR A 128 29.24 -5.29 -13.61
C TYR A 128 28.01 -6.18 -13.42
N ASN A 129 28.12 -7.39 -13.96
CA ASN A 129 27.15 -8.47 -13.76
C ASN A 129 27.16 -8.90 -12.29
N ALA A 130 26.03 -8.76 -11.60
CA ALA A 130 25.74 -9.51 -10.38
C ALA A 130 24.24 -9.78 -10.30
N GLY A 131 23.89 -11.07 -10.38
CA GLY A 131 22.66 -11.72 -9.91
C GLY A 131 21.38 -10.89 -9.81
N VAL A 132 20.47 -11.14 -10.75
CA VAL A 132 19.05 -10.79 -10.66
C VAL A 132 18.46 -11.41 -9.38
N GLU A 133 18.21 -10.59 -8.36
CA GLU A 133 17.31 -10.94 -7.25
C GLU A 133 16.60 -9.69 -6.72
N TYR A 134 15.64 -9.15 -7.49
CA TYR A 134 14.58 -8.29 -6.94
C TYR A 134 13.37 -9.16 -6.62
N LYS A 135 13.56 -10.02 -5.62
CA LYS A 135 12.51 -10.85 -5.02
C LYS A 135 11.68 -9.94 -4.11
N TYR A 136 10.43 -9.71 -4.48
CA TYR A 136 9.47 -8.97 -3.66
C TYR A 136 9.42 -9.60 -2.27
N LYS A 137 9.88 -8.85 -1.26
CA LYS A 137 9.82 -9.23 0.14
C LYS A 137 8.43 -8.90 0.71
N TYR A 138 7.40 -9.56 0.21
CA TYR A 138 6.13 -9.77 0.92
C TYR A 138 5.59 -11.14 0.50
N GLU A 139 6.22 -12.20 1.02
CA GLU A 139 5.51 -13.45 1.24
C GLU A 139 4.44 -13.15 2.30
N TYR A 140 3.20 -12.89 1.87
CA TYR A 140 2.06 -13.22 2.71
C TYR A 140 2.23 -14.71 2.98
N ARG A 141 2.69 -15.03 4.18
CA ARG A 141 2.62 -16.37 4.73
C ARG A 141 1.12 -16.71 4.66
N GLU A 142 0.76 -17.60 3.75
CA GLU A 142 -0.41 -18.46 3.89
C GLU A 142 -0.19 -19.22 5.21
N ALA A 143 -0.40 -18.54 6.33
CA ALA A 143 -0.61 -19.15 7.62
C ALA A 143 -2.11 -19.33 7.68
N GLU A 144 -2.53 -20.45 7.12
CA GLU A 144 -3.73 -21.20 7.48
C GLU A 144 -4.19 -20.80 8.89
N TYR A 145 -5.33 -20.11 8.98
CA TYR A 145 -6.10 -20.09 10.20
C TYR A 145 -6.77 -21.45 10.33
N GLU A 146 -6.00 -22.47 10.70
CA GLU A 146 -6.55 -23.64 11.37
C GLU A 146 -7.00 -23.18 12.76
N CYS A 147 -8.27 -22.79 12.86
CA CYS A 147 -8.96 -22.66 14.13
C CYS A 147 -9.23 -24.07 14.67
N ASP A 148 -8.18 -24.70 15.19
CA ASP A 148 -8.31 -25.95 15.94
C ASP A 148 -8.87 -25.63 17.33
N ARG A 149 -10.15 -25.98 17.47
CA ARG A 149 -10.89 -26.11 18.72
C ARG A 149 -10.02 -26.73 19.82
N LYS A 150 -9.90 -26.04 20.95
CA LYS A 150 -9.60 -26.68 22.24
C LYS A 150 -10.72 -26.38 23.22
N GLU A 151 -11.42 -27.43 23.62
CA GLU A 151 -12.48 -27.41 24.62
C GLU A 151 -11.94 -26.98 26.00
N PRO A 152 -12.74 -26.28 26.83
CA PRO A 152 -12.34 -25.90 28.17
C PRO A 152 -12.51 -27.07 29.15
N GLY A 153 -11.40 -27.74 29.49
CA GLY A 153 -11.37 -28.85 30.44
C GLY A 153 -10.28 -28.72 31.51
N GLN A 154 -10.71 -28.37 32.72
CA GLN A 154 -10.14 -28.75 34.02
C GLN A 154 -8.72 -28.26 34.39
N CYS A 155 -8.66 -27.07 35.00
CA CYS A 155 -7.59 -26.71 35.93
C CYS A 155 -7.94 -27.21 37.34
N VAL A 156 -7.38 -28.36 37.74
CA VAL A 156 -7.41 -28.83 39.13
C VAL A 156 -6.30 -28.11 39.89
N GLY A 157 -6.69 -27.18 40.77
CA GLY A 157 -5.76 -26.51 41.70
C GLY A 157 -5.33 -27.44 42.85
N PRO A 158 -4.11 -27.26 43.40
CA PRO A 158 -3.60 -28.11 44.47
C PRO A 158 -4.34 -27.88 45.79
N LYS A 159 -4.68 -28.98 46.48
CA LYS A 159 -5.23 -28.99 47.85
C LYS A 159 -4.19 -28.49 48.85
N THR A 160 -4.54 -27.49 49.66
CA THR A 160 -3.82 -27.12 50.87
C THR A 160 -4.36 -27.89 52.09
N PRO A 161 -3.53 -28.26 53.08
CA PRO A 161 -3.96 -29.03 54.24
C PRO A 161 -4.27 -28.13 55.45
N SER A 162 -5.39 -28.40 56.14
CA SER A 162 -5.62 -28.26 57.59
C SER A 162 -6.92 -28.96 57.95
#